data_AF-A0A0M9ZWB3-F1
#
_entry.id   AF-A0A0M9ZWB3-F1
#
_cell.length_a   1.000
_cell.length_b   1.000
_cell.length_c   1.000
_cell.angle_alpha   90.00
_cell.angle_beta   90.00
_cell.angle_gamma   90.00
#
_symmetry.space_group_name_H-M   'P 1'
#
loop_
_entity.id
_entity.type
_entity.pdbx_description
1 polymer ?
#
loop_
_entity_poly.entity_id
_entity_poly.type
_entity_poly.pdbx_seq_one_letter_code
_entity_poly.pdbx_strand_id
1 'polypeptide(L)'
;MTLPGKGAVVAYVLFGNGGGPVLIGYSSNFRNAWRKLNRDGYVWESWQAWLCKDDAEAFAKRAELIKEHGRPNVAVHAVVDQPHRIAAQVR
;
A
#
# COMPACT_ATOMS: atom_id res chain seq x y z
N MET A 1 10.78 10.33 3.55
CA MET A 1 10.42 9.93 2.16
C MET A 1 9.43 10.94 1.60
N THR A 2 9.81 11.65 0.54
CA THR A 2 8.94 12.64 -0.13
C THR A 2 7.98 11.90 -1.06
N LEU A 3 6.68 12.24 -1.02
CA LEU A 3 5.69 11.67 -1.94
C LEU A 3 6.01 12.11 -3.39
N PRO A 4 5.79 11.24 -4.40
CA PRO A 4 5.94 11.61 -5.80
C PRO A 4 5.14 12.86 -6.15
N GLY A 5 5.69 13.66 -7.06
CA GLY A 5 5.06 14.88 -7.58
C GLY A 5 3.67 14.60 -8.17
N LYS A 6 2.83 15.63 -8.23
CA LYS A 6 1.46 15.50 -8.79
C LYS A 6 1.56 15.05 -10.26
N GLY A 7 0.82 14.00 -10.62
CA GLY A 7 0.81 13.44 -11.97
C GLY A 7 1.94 12.44 -12.27
N ALA A 8 2.80 12.14 -11.29
CA ALA A 8 3.80 11.10 -11.46
C ALA A 8 3.13 9.72 -11.48
N VAL A 9 3.45 8.94 -12.51
CA VAL A 9 3.11 7.52 -12.56
C VAL A 9 4.13 6.75 -11.76
N VAL A 10 3.65 5.91 -10.83
CA VAL A 10 4.51 5.09 -9.99
C VAL A 10 3.99 3.67 -9.89
N ALA A 11 4.89 2.71 -9.89
CA ALA A 11 4.65 1.38 -9.33
C ALA A 11 5.09 1.38 -7.86
N TYR A 12 4.39 0.66 -6.98
CA TYR A 12 4.70 0.67 -5.55
C TYR A 12 4.39 -0.65 -4.87
N VAL A 13 5.11 -0.89 -3.78
CA VAL A 13 4.91 -2.00 -2.85
C VAL A 13 4.67 -1.43 -1.46
N LEU A 14 3.64 -1.94 -0.78
CA LEU A 14 3.38 -1.72 0.63
C LEU A 14 3.77 -2.98 1.40
N PHE A 15 4.51 -2.82 2.48
CA PHE A 15 4.97 -3.91 3.34
C PHE A 15 4.23 -3.88 4.68
N GLY A 16 3.67 -5.01 5.07
CA GLY A 16 2.98 -5.18 6.35
C GLY A 16 3.94 -5.54 7.48
N ASN A 17 3.36 -5.79 8.66
CA ASN A 17 4.12 -6.26 9.82
C ASN A 17 4.78 -7.62 9.51
N GLY A 18 6.10 -7.69 9.67
CA GLY A 18 6.92 -8.84 9.26
C GLY A 18 7.61 -8.70 7.91
N GLY A 19 7.51 -7.54 7.24
CA GLY A 19 8.29 -7.22 6.04
C GLY A 19 7.79 -7.85 4.74
N GLY A 20 6.68 -8.58 4.77
CA GLY A 20 6.05 -9.15 3.58
C GLY A 20 5.22 -8.13 2.78
N PRO A 21 5.11 -8.26 1.46
CA PRO A 21 4.27 -7.37 0.65
C PRO A 21 2.79 -7.62 0.98
N VAL A 22 2.08 -6.58 1.42
CA VAL A 22 0.61 -6.62 1.61
C VAL A 22 -0.12 -6.13 0.38
N LEU A 23 0.50 -5.24 -0.40
CA LEU A 23 -0.10 -4.71 -1.62
C LEU A 23 0.99 -4.32 -2.62
N ILE A 24 0.79 -4.73 -3.87
CA ILE A 24 1.64 -4.34 -5.00
C ILE A 24 0.74 -3.72 -6.07
N GLY A 25 0.95 -2.43 -6.33
CA GLY A 25 0.06 -1.60 -7.15
C GLY A 25 0.83 -0.65 -8.06
N TYR A 26 0.09 0.09 -8.89
CA TYR A 26 0.60 1.24 -9.61
C TYR A 26 -0.46 2.36 -9.60
N SER A 27 -0.04 3.61 -9.78
CA SER A 27 -0.94 4.75 -9.85
C SER A 27 -0.27 5.95 -10.52
N SER A 28 -1.03 6.66 -11.37
CA SER A 28 -0.70 8.01 -11.87
C SER A 28 -0.94 9.13 -10.86
N ASN A 29 -1.50 8.80 -9.68
CA ASN A 29 -1.72 9.73 -8.59
C ASN A 29 -1.56 9.04 -7.23
N PHE A 30 -0.29 8.82 -6.86
CA PHE A 30 0.07 8.13 -5.63
C PHE A 30 -0.55 8.74 -4.36
N ARG A 31 -0.68 10.07 -4.30
CA ARG A 31 -1.29 10.76 -3.15
C ARG A 31 -2.76 10.38 -2.96
N ASN A 32 -3.53 10.27 -4.04
CA ASN A 32 -4.93 9.85 -3.97
C ASN A 32 -5.04 8.36 -3.63
N ALA A 33 -4.18 7.53 -4.21
CA ALA A 33 -4.11 6.10 -3.88
C ALA A 33 -3.82 5.89 -2.38
N TRP A 34 -2.82 6.61 -1.84
CA TRP A 34 -2.46 6.58 -0.42
C TRP A 34 -3.65 6.92 0.50
N ARG A 35 -4.36 8.02 0.21
CA ARG A 35 -5.53 8.44 1.00
C ARG A 35 -6.65 7.41 0.95
N LYS A 36 -6.89 6.82 -0.23
CA LYS A 36 -7.89 5.77 -0.41
C LYS A 36 -7.52 4.54 0.42
N LEU A 37 -6.27 4.07 0.36
CA LEU A 37 -5.81 2.90 1.12
C LEU A 37 -5.95 3.09 2.63
N ASN A 38 -5.58 4.27 3.15
CA ASN A 38 -5.81 4.61 4.55
C ASN A 38 -7.30 4.57 4.93
N ARG A 39 -8.17 5.14 4.09
CA ARG A 39 -9.62 5.16 4.34
C ARG A 39 -10.23 3.76 4.27
N ASP A 40 -9.75 2.93 3.36
CA ASP A 40 -10.24 1.57 3.14
C ASP A 40 -9.69 0.59 4.22
N GLY A 41 -8.89 1.09 5.19
CA GLY A 41 -8.44 0.33 6.36
C GLY A 41 -7.19 -0.53 6.13
N TYR A 42 -6.45 -0.29 5.04
CA TYR A 42 -5.18 -0.98 4.82
C TYR A 42 -4.15 -0.51 5.85
N VAL A 43 -3.41 -1.47 6.40
CA VAL A 43 -2.32 -1.21 7.36
C VAL A 43 -1.01 -1.66 6.73
N TRP A 44 -0.01 -0.79 6.75
CA TRP A 44 1.36 -1.06 6.29
C TRP A 44 2.37 -0.31 7.17
N GLU A 45 3.56 -0.86 7.32
CA GLU A 45 4.64 -0.27 8.11
C GLU A 45 5.60 0.54 7.25
N SER A 46 5.88 0.04 6.05
CA SER A 46 6.77 0.70 5.11
C SER A 46 6.28 0.54 3.68
N TRP A 47 6.86 1.33 2.79
CA TRP A 47 6.49 1.35 1.38
C TRP A 47 7.69 1.72 0.53
N GLN A 48 7.66 1.27 -0.71
CA GLN A 48 8.62 1.66 -1.74
C GLN A 48 7.84 1.99 -3.02
N ALA A 49 8.30 3.02 -3.73
CA ALA A 49 7.72 3.42 -5.00
C ALA A 49 8.82 3.71 -6.01
N TRP A 50 8.55 3.36 -7.27
CA TRP A 50 9.42 3.58 -8.41
C TRP A 50 8.70 4.48 -9.41
N LEU A 51 9.37 5.55 -9.81
CA LEU A 51 8.85 6.47 -10.82
C LEU A 51 8.85 5.78 -12.19
N CYS A 52 7.74 5.93 -12.91
CA CYS A 52 7.55 5.41 -14.26
C CYS A 52 7.18 6.59 -15.18
N LYS A 53 7.54 6.48 -16.45
CA LYS A 53 7.25 7.46 -17.49
C LYS A 53 5.76 7.48 -17.83
N ASP A 54 5.14 6.29 -17.84
CA ASP A 54 3.76 6.08 -18.25
C ASP A 54 3.13 4.86 -17.54
N ASP A 55 1.82 4.69 -17.72
CA ASP A 55 1.05 3.61 -17.11
C ASP A 55 1.46 2.21 -17.62
N ALA A 56 1.96 2.08 -18.86
CA ALA A 56 2.40 0.80 -19.39
C ALA A 56 3.72 0.36 -18.73
N GLU A 57 4.66 1.29 -18.53
CA GLU A 57 5.88 1.04 -17.76
C GLU A 57 5.54 0.71 -16.30
N ALA A 58 4.61 1.43 -15.68
CA ALA A 58 4.17 1.14 -14.32
C ALA A 58 3.50 -0.24 -14.19
N PHE A 59 2.71 -0.64 -15.19
CA PHE A 59 2.09 -1.95 -15.24
C PHE A 59 3.13 -3.07 -15.39
N ALA A 60 4.10 -2.89 -16.29
CA ALA A 60 5.21 -3.82 -16.46
C ALA A 60 6.03 -3.92 -15.16
N LYS A 61 6.34 -2.78 -14.52
CA LYS A 61 7.08 -2.73 -13.27
C LYS A 61 6.33 -3.41 -12.14
N ARG A 62 5.00 -3.24 -12.06
CA ARG A 62 4.16 -3.97 -11.12
C ARG A 62 4.29 -5.49 -11.32
N ALA A 63 4.32 -5.97 -12.55
CA ALA A 63 4.48 -7.40 -12.83
C ALA A 63 5.87 -7.92 -12.40
N GLU A 64 6.92 -7.12 -12.56
CA GLU A 64 8.26 -7.43 -12.02
C GLU A 64 8.24 -7.52 -10.49
N LEU A 65 7.66 -6.53 -9.81
CA LEU A 65 7.58 -6.49 -8.34
C LEU A 65 6.80 -7.69 -7.77
N ILE A 66 5.75 -8.15 -8.47
CA ILE A 66 5.02 -9.36 -8.09
C ILE A 66 5.89 -10.62 -8.23
N LYS A 67 6.76 -10.68 -9.23
CA LYS A 67 7.71 -11.81 -9.37
C LYS A 67 8.80 -11.76 -8.30
N GLU A 68 9.29 -10.57 -7.96
CA GLU A 68 10.37 -10.34 -7.00
C GLU A 68 9.93 -10.58 -5.55
N HIS A 69 8.81 -9.98 -5.14
CA HIS A 69 8.34 -10.07 -3.76
C HIS A 69 7.30 -11.17 -3.53
N GLY A 70 6.85 -11.82 -4.59
CA GLY A 70 5.70 -12.73 -4.55
C GLY A 70 4.37 -11.97 -4.63
N ARG A 71 3.32 -12.68 -5.07
CA ARG A 71 1.98 -12.09 -5.16
C ARG A 71 1.43 -11.89 -3.75
N PRO A 72 1.05 -10.66 -3.35
CA PRO A 72 0.45 -10.43 -2.05
C PRO A 72 -0.83 -11.27 -1.95
N ASN A 73 -0.95 -12.02 -0.87
CA ASN A 73 -2.17 -12.75 -0.56
C ASN A 73 -3.15 -11.69 -0.02
N VAL A 74 -4.10 -11.23 -0.85
CA VAL A 74 -5.02 -10.11 -0.54
C VAL A 74 -6.11 -10.57 0.46
N ALA A 75 -5.69 -11.16 1.57
CA ALA A 75 -6.53 -11.61 2.69
C ALA A 75 -6.28 -10.79 3.96
N VAL A 76 -5.60 -9.64 3.86
CA VAL A 76 -5.43 -8.72 5.00
C VAL A 76 -6.47 -7.62 4.91
N HIS A 77 -7.74 -7.99 5.09
CA HIS A 77 -8.64 -7.10 5.82
C HIS A 77 -8.15 -7.15 7.26
N ALA A 78 -7.59 -6.05 7.77
CA ALA A 78 -7.47 -5.88 9.20
C ALA A 78 -8.90 -5.88 9.74
N VAL A 79 -9.38 -7.05 10.20
CA VAL A 79 -10.35 -7.07 11.28
C VAL A 79 -9.62 -6.33 12.40
N VAL A 80 -10.12 -5.12 12.64
CA VAL A 80 -9.53 -4.16 13.56
C VAL A 80 -9.55 -4.79 14.95
N ASP A 81 -8.50 -5.47 15.34
CA ASP A 81 -8.23 -5.71 16.75
C ASP A 81 -7.74 -4.35 17.29
N GLN A 82 -8.69 -3.57 17.82
CA GLN A 82 -8.43 -2.33 18.54
C GLN A 82 -7.95 -2.68 19.95
N PRO A 83 -6.69 -2.43 20.35
CA PRO A 83 -6.34 -2.47 21.77
C PRO A 83 -6.57 -1.13 22.51
N HIS A 84 -7.14 -0.09 21.89
CA HIS A 84 -7.21 1.25 22.51
C HIS A 84 -8.60 1.77 22.90
N ARG A 85 -9.64 0.92 22.96
CA ARG A 85 -10.94 1.30 23.53
C ARG A 85 -11.56 0.23 24.45
N ILE A 86 -10.89 -0.06 25.57
CA ILE A 86 -11.58 -0.51 26.78
C ILE A 86 -11.31 0.51 27.88
N ALA A 87 -11.92 1.67 27.74
CA ALA A 87 -12.06 2.65 28.82
C ALA A 87 -13.40 3.38 28.61
N ALA A 88 -14.50 2.67 28.84
CA ALA A 88 -15.79 3.25 29.20
C ALA A 88 -16.75 2.14 29.67
N GLN A 89 -16.73 1.91 30.99
CA GLN A 89 -17.93 1.93 31.83
C GLN A 89 -19.10 0.99 31.50
N VAL A 90 -19.27 -0.05 32.32
CA VAL A 90 -20.56 -0.34 32.98
C VAL A 90 -20.25 -0.85 34.40
N ARG A 91 -20.77 -0.13 35.40
CA ARG A 91 -21.03 -0.65 36.75
C ARG A 91 -22.43 -1.26 36.74
#